data_AF-A0A838BRZ2-F1
#
_entry.id   AF-A0A838BRZ2-F1
#
_cell.length_a   1.000
_cell.length_b   1.000
_cell.length_c   1.000
_cell.angle_alpha   90.00
_cell.angle_beta   90.00
_cell.angle_gamma   90.00
#
_symmetry.space_group_name_H-M   'P 1'
#
loop_
_entity.id
_entity.type
_entity.pdbx_description
1 polymer ?
#
loop_
_entity_poly.entity_id
_entity_poly.type
_entity_poly.pdbx_seq_one_letter_code
_entity_poly.pdbx_strand_id
1 'polypeptide(L)' 'MTVERAILLTVGGLIIVSVLLAVTVNINWLWLTGLLGAHLVQASFTGMCPVVMMFKRMGLPSKPGFT' A
#
# COMPACT_ATOMS: atom_id res chain seq x y z
N MET A 1 13.73 -3.87 7.90
CA MET A 1 12.31 -3.70 7.53
C MET A 1 11.76 -5.07 7.18
N THR A 2 10.70 -5.55 7.84
CA THR A 2 10.00 -6.73 7.30
C THR A 2 9.23 -6.29 6.06
N VAL A 3 9.03 -7.20 5.11
CA VAL A 3 8.26 -6.93 3.88
C VAL A 3 6.89 -6.35 4.23
N GLU A 4 6.22 -6.90 5.24
CA GLU A 4 4.94 -6.42 5.75
C GLU A 4 4.99 -4.97 6.26
N ARG A 5 5.98 -4.62 7.09
CA ARG A 5 6.10 -3.24 7.60
C ARG A 5 6.45 -2.25 6.51
N ALA A 6 7.24 -2.65 5.52
CA ALA A 6 7.54 -1.79 4.39
C ALA A 6 6.29 -1.50 3.55
N ILE A 7 5.48 -2.53 3.28
CA ILE A 7 4.21 -2.38 2.57
C ILE A 7 3.26 -1.45 3.32
N LEU A 8 3.08 -1.66 4.62
CA LEU A 8 2.22 -0.81 5.45
C LEU A 8 2.64 0.67 5.38
N LEU A 9 3.95 0.94 5.44
CA LEU A 9 4.49 2.29 5.43
C LEU A 9 4.38 2.94 4.04
N THR A 10 4.72 2.21 2.98
CA THR A 10 4.61 2.69 1.60
C THR A 10 3.16 2.97 1.23
N VAL A 11 2.25 2.06 1.53
CA VAL A 11 0.83 2.20 1.18
C VAL A 11 0.16 3.28 2.03
N GLY A 12 0.44 3.31 3.35
CA GLY A 12 -0.07 4.36 4.23
C GLY A 12 0.39 5.76 3.79
N GLY A 13 1.67 5.90 3.40
CA GLY A 13 2.21 7.14 2.84
C GLY A 13 1.52 7.54 1.54
N LEU A 14 1.28 6.59 0.65
CA LEU A 14 0.62 6.83 -0.63
C LEU A 14 -0.84 7.29 -0.45
N ILE A 15 -1.56 6.75 0.54
CA ILE A 15 -2.92 7.18 0.89
C ILE A 15 -2.92 8.61 1.42
N ILE A 16 -1.99 8.97 2.32
CA ILE A 16 -1.88 10.33 2.85
C ILE A 16 -1.62 11.33 1.73
N VAL A 17 -0.69 11.02 0.81
CA VAL A 17 -0.40 11.86 -0.36
C VAL A 17 -1.64 12.02 -1.25
N SER A 18 -2.37 10.92 -1.51
CA SER A 18 -3.58 10.98 -2.31
C SER A 18 -4.70 11.81 -1.68
N VAL A 19 -4.87 11.72 -0.36
CA VAL A 19 -5.85 12.54 0.38
C VAL A 19 -5.44 14.01 0.36
N LEU A 20 -4.16 14.31 0.54
CA LEU A 20 -3.66 15.69 0.49
C LEU A 20 -3.93 16.30 -0.89
N LEU A 21 -3.67 15.54 -1.97
CA LEU A 21 -3.94 15.99 -3.34
C LEU A 21 -5.43 16.15 -3.63
N ALA A 22 -6.29 15.32 -3.02
CA ALA A 22 -7.74 15.48 -3.14
C ALA A 22 -8.24 16.80 -2.55
N VAL A 23 -7.62 17.27 -1.46
CA VAL A 23 -7.96 18.54 -0.82
C VAL A 23 -7.34 19.73 -1.57
N THR A 24 -6.11 19.61 -2.06
CA THR A 24 -5.40 20.74 -2.69
C THR A 24 -5.69 20.94 -4.18
N VAL A 25 -6.03 19.88 -4.92
CA VAL A 25 -6.21 19.93 -6.38
C VAL A 25 -7.67 19.71 -6.77
N ASN A 26 -8.23 18.55 -6.47
CA ASN A 26 -9.60 18.22 -6.87
C ASN A 26 -10.14 17.00 -6.10
N ILE A 27 -11.38 17.08 -5.61
CA ILE A 27 -12.05 16.02 -4.84
C ILE A 27 -12.12 14.67 -5.59
N ASN A 28 -12.08 14.68 -6.93
CA ASN A 28 -12.07 13.46 -7.75
C ASN A 28 -10.87 12.54 -7.48
N TRP A 29 -9.80 13.03 -6.84
CA TRP A 29 -8.70 12.17 -6.39
C TRP A 29 -9.11 11.11 -5.36
N LEU A 30 -10.25 11.28 -4.68
CA LEU A 30 -10.81 10.26 -3.80
C LEU A 30 -11.17 8.96 -4.53
N TRP A 31 -11.53 9.03 -5.82
CA TRP A 31 -11.75 7.82 -6.63
C TRP A 31 -10.46 7.00 -6.76
N LEU A 32 -9.32 7.68 -6.93
CA LEU A 32 -8.01 7.04 -7.01
C LEU A 32 -7.66 6.39 -5.66
N THR A 33 -7.89 7.10 -4.55
CA THR A 33 -7.70 6.56 -3.18
C THR A 33 -8.60 5.34 -2.92
N GLY A 34 -9.87 5.40 -3.36
CA GLY A 34 -10.84 4.31 -3.20
C GLY A 34 -10.49 3.07 -4.02
N LEU A 35 -10.10 3.23 -5.29
CA LEU A 35 -9.63 2.13 -6.14
C LEU A 35 -8.36 1.50 -5.58
N LEU A 36 -7.42 2.31 -5.10
CA LEU A 36 -6.19 1.82 -4.48
C LEU A 36 -6.47 1.03 -3.20
N GLY A 37 -7.40 1.52 -2.38
CA GLY A 37 -7.87 0.85 -1.16
C GLY A 37 -8.57 -0.48 -1.47
N ALA A 38 -9.47 -0.51 -2.47
CA ALA A 38 -10.14 -1.73 -2.90
C ALA A 38 -9.14 -2.78 -3.39
N HIS A 39 -8.15 -2.38 -4.17
CA HIS A 39 -7.07 -3.26 -4.64
C HIS A 39 -6.22 -3.78 -3.47
N LEU A 40 -5.99 -2.96 -2.44
CA LEU A 40 -5.27 -3.37 -1.23
C LEU A 40 -6.05 -4.38 -0.39
N VAL A 41 -7.36 -4.18 -0.26
CA VAL A 41 -8.27 -5.14 0.37
C VAL A 41 -8.24 -6.46 -0.41
N GLN A 42 -8.28 -6.41 -1.74
CA GLN A 42 -8.18 -7.62 -2.55
C GLN A 42 -6.81 -8.33 -2.35
N ALA A 43 -5.74 -7.56 -2.20
CA ALA A 43 -4.39 -8.08 -1.97
C ALA A 43 -4.21 -8.68 -0.56
N SER A 44 -4.95 -8.22 0.46
CA SER A 44 -4.91 -8.84 1.79
C SER A 44 -5.56 -10.22 1.82
N PHE A 45 -6.57 -10.47 0.98
CA PHE A 45 -7.19 -11.79 0.82
C PHE A 45 -6.43 -12.73 -0.10
N THR A 46 -5.90 -12.23 -1.22
CA THR A 46 -5.25 -13.07 -2.25
C THR A 46 -3.74 -13.22 -2.06
N GLY A 47 -3.11 -12.39 -1.21
CA GLY A 47 -1.66 -12.33 -1.06
C GLY A 47 -0.91 -11.84 -2.32
N MET A 48 -1.62 -11.53 -3.41
CA MET A 48 -1.07 -10.96 -4.63
C MET A 48 -0.87 -9.45 -4.49
N CYS A 49 -0.02 -9.04 -3.56
CA CYS A 49 0.44 -7.66 -3.52
C CYS A 49 1.65 -7.56 -4.46
N PRO A 50 1.60 -6.80 -5.58
CA PRO A 50 2.77 -6.58 -6.44
C PRO A 50 3.98 -6.06 -5.66
N VAL A 51 3.70 -5.29 -4.60
CA VAL A 51 4.70 -4.77 -3.65
C VAL A 51 5.39 -5.89 -2.87
N VAL A 52 4.70 -6.97 -2.50
CA VAL A 52 5.32 -8.15 -1.88
C VAL A 52 6.31 -8.79 -2.84
N MET A 53 5.94 -8.99 -4.11
CA MET A 53 6.85 -9.55 -5.12
C MET A 53 8.06 -8.64 -5.36
N MET A 54 7.86 -7.33 -5.41
CA MET A 54 8.92 -6.34 -5.58
C MET A 54 9.87 -6.31 -4.36
N PHE A 55 9.33 -6.38 -3.14
CA PHE A 55 10.12 -6.44 -1.91
C PHE A 55 10.82 -7.80 -1.70
N LYS A 56 10.20 -8.91 -2.13
CA LYS A 56 10.85 -10.23 -2.18
C LYS A 56 12.04 -10.22 -3.14
N ARG A 57 11.90 -9.56 -4.30
CA ARG A 57 13.02 -9.38 -5.25
C ARG A 57 14.15 -8.51 -4.70
N MET A 58 13.86 -7.59 -3.80
CA MET A 58 14.88 -6.78 -3.09
C MET A 58 15.55 -7.51 -1.92
N GLY A 59 15.25 -8.80 -1.69
CA GLY A 59 15.93 -9.63 -0.69
C GLY A 59 15.55 -9.34 0.76
N LEU A 60 14.41 -8.68 1.01
CA LEU A 60 13.99 -8.35 2.36
C LEU A 60 13.36 -9.55 3.08
N PRO A 61 13.72 -9.77 4.36
CA PRO A 61 13.23 -10.92 5.11
C PRO A 61 11.71 -10.81 5.34
N SER A 62 10.98 -11.84 4.88
CA SER A 62 9.55 -12.04 5.19
C SER A 62 9.42 -12.60 6.61
N LYS A 63 9.52 -11.72 7.61
CA LYS A 63 9.25 -12.03 9.02
C LYS A 63 7.90 -11.40 9.39
N PRO A 64 7.00 -12.11 10.10
CA PRO A 64 5.69 -11.58 10.49
C PRO A 64 5.83 -10.20 11.12
N GLY A 65 5.08 -9.23 10.61
CA GLY A 65 5.20 -7.81 10.98
C GLY A 65 4.83 -7.48 12.44
N PHE A 66 4.20 -8.43 13.12
CA PHE A 66 3.59 -8.31 14.46
C PHE A 66 3.88 -9.54 15.34
N THR A 67 5.15 -9.89 15.54
CA THR A 67 5.59 -10.67 16.71
C THR A 67 6.42 -9.83 17.65
#